data_AF-A0A956H3Q9-F1
#
_entry.id   AF-A0A956H3Q9-F1
#
_cell.length_a   1.000
_cell.length_b   1.000
_cell.length_c   1.000
_cell.angle_alpha   90.00
_cell.angle_beta   90.00
_cell.angle_gamma   90.00
#
_symmetry.space_group_name_H-M   'P 1'
#
loop_
_entity.id
_entity.type
_entity.pdbx_description
1 polymer ?
#
loop_
_entity_poly.entity_id
_entity_poly.type
_entity_poly.pdbx_seq_one_letter_code
_entity_poly.pdbx_strand_id
1 'polypeptide(L)'
;MRRLALTSMTTLLFCAACADDGAGDAADEVGSESADSTSDSGTSSTDESSSGTDSSSDSESDDPTTVGDLDLPPPDCMGLDSNLPLVIIDTMGQFIPDEPKIDAKLTVIDNGPGMRNCIDDSPRLEVDIGIETRGSTSQQYPKKSFGVETRDEFGQDLPVSIFGMPVEADWVLYAPYPDKTMVRNALTFHLHREMGHYSSRTQHFELVLNNQYWGVYVWMERIKRDPGRVAINKLDVNDVAGDALTGGYILKVDKLTGDVGHNWVSPHSDEVTIQVHYPKGDQIAPEQAQYIQTQVTAFEDMLAGPGFADPQTGYPAWIDVESYMDFMILQELGRTVDGYRSSSFFHKDRDSVDGRFVAGPMWDFNLSYGNADYCQAFSTTGYQYNFEQVCGQQFDVEVPFWWKRLLEDPAFADALRCRWESLRQGPLSDQAIADFVGEQAELLAEAQVRNFERWPILGQYVPWNAYVGDTYEEELAYLLQWTSDRAAWLDGNFAGTCP
;
A
#
# COMPACT_ATOMS: atom_id res chain seq x y z
N MET A 1 -44.32 47.55 3.53
CA MET A 1 -44.61 46.21 4.10
C MET A 1 -43.43 45.30 3.81
N ARG A 2 -42.96 44.62 4.85
CA ARG A 2 -41.73 43.80 4.92
C ARG A 2 -41.80 42.53 4.06
N ARG A 3 -40.67 42.14 3.46
CA ARG A 3 -40.25 40.75 3.16
C ARG A 3 -38.73 40.71 3.32
N LEU A 4 -38.27 40.48 4.54
CA LEU A 4 -37.65 39.24 5.04
C LEU A 4 -36.52 38.71 4.15
N ALA A 5 -35.30 38.94 4.64
CA ALA A 5 -34.06 38.28 4.27
C ALA A 5 -34.05 36.84 4.82
N LEU A 6 -33.54 35.90 4.03
CA LEU A 6 -33.01 34.64 4.52
C LEU A 6 -31.52 34.62 4.17
N THR A 7 -30.71 34.78 5.20
CA THR A 7 -29.27 34.60 5.20
C THR A 7 -29.00 33.10 5.18
N SER A 8 -28.33 32.59 4.14
CA SER A 8 -27.78 31.24 4.12
C SER A 8 -26.30 31.33 4.46
N MET A 9 -25.89 30.69 5.55
CA MET A 9 -24.51 30.52 5.95
C MET A 9 -23.82 29.61 4.92
N THR A 10 -22.98 30.20 4.07
CA THR A 10 -21.97 29.45 3.32
C THR A 10 -20.79 29.22 4.25
N THR A 11 -20.63 27.99 4.73
CA THR A 11 -19.40 27.53 5.38
C THR A 11 -18.33 27.43 4.29
N LEU A 12 -17.50 28.47 4.16
CA LEU A 12 -16.22 28.38 3.47
C LEU A 12 -15.26 27.62 4.38
N LEU A 13 -14.88 26.40 4.00
CA LEU A 13 -13.60 25.84 4.44
C LEU A 13 -12.57 26.21 3.36
N PHE A 14 -11.76 27.21 3.68
CA PHE A 14 -10.59 27.56 2.89
C PHE A 14 -9.49 26.53 3.15
N CYS A 15 -8.92 26.05 2.04
CA CYS A 15 -7.63 25.40 1.93
C CYS A 15 -6.55 26.29 2.58
N ALA A 16 -5.72 25.75 3.47
CA ALA A 16 -4.60 26.46 4.03
C ALA A 16 -3.35 26.20 3.17
N ALA A 17 -3.03 27.17 2.33
CA ALA A 17 -1.75 27.30 1.64
C ALA A 17 -0.82 28.25 2.42
N CYS A 18 0.46 27.88 2.47
CA CYS A 18 1.70 28.67 2.51
C CYS A 18 1.84 29.88 3.47
N ALA A 19 2.89 29.84 4.30
CA ALA A 19 3.67 31.03 4.66
C ALA A 19 5.13 30.64 4.98
N ASP A 20 6.03 31.28 4.23
CA ASP A 20 7.49 31.39 4.37
C ASP A 20 7.93 31.95 5.74
N ASP A 21 9.16 31.60 6.17
CA ASP A 21 10.24 32.56 6.49
C ASP A 21 11.45 31.89 7.17
N GLY A 22 12.65 32.21 6.66
CA GLY A 22 13.77 32.61 7.52
C GLY A 22 14.94 31.64 7.71
N ALA A 23 15.90 31.73 6.79
CA ALA A 23 17.27 31.25 6.95
C ALA A 23 18.01 31.92 8.13
N GLY A 24 18.96 31.18 8.72
CA GLY A 24 19.93 31.69 9.68
C GLY A 24 21.13 30.74 9.85
N ASP A 25 22.27 31.16 9.29
CA ASP A 25 23.63 30.62 9.38
C ASP A 25 24.06 30.15 10.79
N ALA A 26 24.92 29.13 10.88
CA ALA A 26 26.37 29.33 11.03
C ALA A 26 27.13 28.05 11.47
N ALA A 27 28.31 27.93 10.86
CA ALA A 27 29.45 27.04 11.05
C ALA A 27 29.88 26.70 12.50
N ASP A 28 30.53 25.54 12.69
CA ASP A 28 32.00 25.44 12.91
C ASP A 28 32.43 23.97 13.14
N GLU A 29 33.38 23.49 12.34
CA GLU A 29 34.78 23.11 12.69
C GLU A 29 34.96 21.76 13.43
N VAL A 30 35.51 20.74 12.76
CA VAL A 30 36.95 20.35 12.66
C VAL A 30 37.42 19.46 13.82
N GLY A 31 38.07 18.35 13.45
CA GLY A 31 39.02 17.61 14.30
C GLY A 31 38.76 16.10 14.30
N SER A 32 39.33 15.30 13.41
CA SER A 32 40.74 14.87 13.28
C SER A 32 41.01 13.52 13.97
N GLU A 33 41.57 12.60 13.17
CA GLU A 33 42.59 11.59 13.55
C GLU A 33 42.14 10.47 14.52
N SER A 34 42.60 9.23 14.49
CA SER A 34 43.60 8.47 13.72
C SER A 34 43.46 7.01 14.19
N ALA A 35 43.40 6.03 13.27
CA ALA A 35 44.41 4.97 13.07
C ALA A 35 44.96 4.23 14.32
N ASP A 36 44.70 2.93 14.41
CA ASP A 36 45.68 1.84 14.58
C ASP A 36 44.91 0.50 14.44
N SER A 37 45.20 -0.40 13.48
CA SER A 37 46.20 -1.48 13.51
C SER A 37 45.98 -2.45 14.70
N THR A 38 46.13 -3.77 14.61
CA THR A 38 46.79 -4.70 13.69
C THR A 38 46.34 -6.15 14.06
N SER A 39 46.46 -7.08 13.11
CA SER A 39 46.84 -8.52 13.21
C SER A 39 46.58 -9.32 14.52
N ASP A 40 46.23 -10.61 14.51
CA ASP A 40 46.90 -11.69 13.80
C ASP A 40 46.15 -13.03 14.00
N SER A 41 46.47 -13.95 13.10
CA SER A 41 46.21 -15.38 12.92
C SER A 41 46.19 -16.33 14.14
N GLY A 42 45.65 -17.55 13.91
CA GLY A 42 46.22 -18.76 14.54
C GLY A 42 45.30 -19.96 14.84
N THR A 43 45.00 -20.76 13.82
CA THR A 43 45.11 -22.25 13.76
C THR A 43 44.60 -23.21 14.87
N SER A 44 43.74 -24.13 14.39
CA SER A 44 43.89 -25.62 14.36
C SER A 44 43.42 -26.56 15.49
N SER A 45 42.61 -27.54 15.04
CA SER A 45 42.63 -29.00 15.35
C SER A 45 42.18 -29.42 16.76
N THR A 46 41.41 -30.50 16.98
CA THR A 46 41.59 -31.89 16.54
C THR A 46 40.32 -32.72 16.83
N ASP A 47 40.16 -33.81 16.09
CA ASP A 47 39.22 -34.92 16.29
C ASP A 47 39.38 -35.65 17.63
N GLU A 48 38.32 -36.29 18.13
CA GLU A 48 38.41 -37.69 18.58
C GLU A 48 37.05 -38.40 18.65
N SER A 49 37.07 -39.65 18.18
CA SER A 49 36.01 -40.65 18.12
C SER A 49 35.74 -41.34 19.47
N SER A 50 34.55 -41.93 19.67
CA SER A 50 34.48 -43.36 20.01
C SER A 50 33.07 -43.96 19.89
N SER A 51 33.09 -45.22 19.51
CA SER A 51 32.03 -46.19 19.25
C SER A 51 31.40 -46.81 20.50
N GLY A 52 30.18 -47.33 20.37
CA GLY A 52 29.64 -48.32 21.31
C GLY A 52 28.29 -48.88 20.87
N THR A 53 28.31 -50.02 20.18
CA THR A 53 27.16 -50.92 19.97
C THR A 53 26.97 -51.80 21.20
N ASP A 54 25.73 -52.05 21.63
CA ASP A 54 25.36 -53.38 22.14
C ASP A 54 23.85 -53.65 22.05
N SER A 55 23.55 -54.91 21.79
CA SER A 55 22.22 -55.48 21.55
C SER A 55 21.92 -56.51 22.64
N SER A 56 20.70 -56.57 23.18
CA SER A 56 20.06 -57.81 23.63
C SER A 56 18.64 -57.58 24.19
N SER A 57 17.92 -58.68 24.24
CA SER A 57 16.48 -58.88 24.16
C SER A 57 15.78 -59.08 25.51
N ASP A 58 14.44 -59.17 25.41
CA ASP A 58 13.49 -59.88 26.27
C ASP A 58 13.05 -59.21 27.59
N SER A 59 11.80 -58.77 27.65
CA SER A 59 10.72 -59.56 28.26
C SER A 59 9.43 -58.75 28.40
N GLU A 60 8.32 -59.36 27.97
CA GLU A 60 6.94 -58.91 28.16
C GLU A 60 6.58 -58.77 29.65
N SER A 61 5.89 -57.67 30.00
CA SER A 61 4.95 -57.65 31.11
C SER A 61 3.84 -56.65 30.82
N ASP A 62 2.65 -57.19 30.56
CA ASP A 62 1.38 -56.46 30.46
C ASP A 62 1.08 -55.68 31.75
N ASP A 63 0.88 -54.36 31.63
CA ASP A 63 0.16 -53.55 32.60
C ASP A 63 -0.80 -52.60 31.84
N PRO A 64 -2.14 -52.76 31.95
CA PRO A 64 -3.07 -51.92 31.25
C PRO A 64 -3.62 -50.83 32.19
N THR A 65 -2.97 -49.68 32.25
CA THR A 65 -3.63 -48.44 32.67
C THR A 65 -3.10 -47.24 31.88
N THR A 66 -3.40 -47.19 30.58
CA THR A 66 -3.55 -45.92 29.88
C THR A 66 -4.89 -45.33 30.31
N VAL A 67 -4.86 -44.54 31.36
CA VAL A 67 -5.88 -43.51 31.58
C VAL A 67 -5.80 -42.65 30.34
N GLY A 68 -6.85 -42.68 29.51
CA GLY A 68 -6.91 -41.82 28.34
C GLY A 68 -6.62 -40.40 28.79
N ASP A 69 -5.70 -39.74 28.09
CA ASP A 69 -5.74 -38.29 27.98
C ASP A 69 -7.14 -37.97 27.51
N LEU A 70 -7.99 -37.63 28.48
CA LEU A 70 -9.20 -36.88 28.22
C LEU A 70 -8.67 -35.65 27.51
N ASP A 71 -8.93 -35.57 26.21
CA ASP A 71 -8.94 -34.32 25.45
C ASP A 71 -9.78 -33.35 26.30
N LEU A 72 -9.10 -32.66 27.22
CA LEU A 72 -9.66 -31.52 27.88
C LEU A 72 -9.93 -30.57 26.72
N PRO A 73 -11.19 -30.11 26.54
CA PRO A 73 -11.45 -29.09 25.55
C PRO A 73 -10.42 -27.98 25.79
N PRO A 74 -9.82 -27.41 24.72
CA PRO A 74 -8.91 -26.30 24.89
C PRO A 74 -9.56 -25.28 25.82
N PRO A 75 -8.80 -24.70 26.78
CA PRO A 75 -9.37 -23.82 27.78
C PRO A 75 -10.26 -22.78 27.09
N ASP A 76 -11.51 -22.64 27.55
CA ASP A 76 -12.44 -21.64 27.01
C ASP A 76 -11.75 -20.26 27.07
N CYS A 77 -11.64 -19.61 25.91
CA CYS A 77 -11.02 -18.29 25.77
C CYS A 77 -11.57 -17.32 26.82
N MET A 78 -10.72 -16.76 27.68
CA MET A 78 -11.16 -15.87 28.76
C MET A 78 -11.29 -14.39 28.31
N GLY A 79 -11.14 -14.11 27.02
CA GLY A 79 -11.09 -12.75 26.48
C GLY A 79 -11.55 -12.63 25.02
N LEU A 80 -10.84 -11.82 24.23
CA LEU A 80 -11.13 -11.66 22.81
C LEU A 80 -10.82 -12.97 22.08
N ASP A 81 -11.84 -13.56 21.48
CA ASP A 81 -11.78 -14.74 20.63
C ASP A 81 -12.12 -14.34 19.19
N SER A 82 -11.26 -14.66 18.23
CA SER A 82 -11.44 -14.26 16.83
C SER A 82 -10.97 -15.30 15.82
N ASN A 83 -11.62 -15.35 14.67
CA ASN A 83 -11.11 -16.02 13.48
C ASN A 83 -10.03 -15.20 12.73
N LEU A 84 -9.85 -13.93 13.08
CA LEU A 84 -8.75 -13.09 12.61
C LEU A 84 -7.53 -13.21 13.52
N PRO A 85 -6.31 -13.01 13.00
CA PRO A 85 -5.14 -12.77 13.84
C PRO A 85 -5.37 -11.59 14.80
N LEU A 86 -4.76 -11.66 15.98
CA LEU A 86 -4.74 -10.56 16.94
C LEU A 86 -3.37 -9.89 16.91
N VAL A 87 -3.36 -8.57 16.82
CA VAL A 87 -2.15 -7.76 17.01
C VAL A 87 -2.33 -6.93 18.26
N ILE A 88 -1.44 -7.12 19.22
CA ILE A 88 -1.46 -6.46 20.52
C ILE A 88 -0.27 -5.51 20.56
N ILE A 89 -0.51 -4.25 20.92
CA ILE A 89 0.53 -3.23 21.02
C ILE A 89 0.48 -2.58 22.41
N ASP A 90 1.62 -2.52 23.08
CA ASP A 90 1.81 -1.79 24.34
C ASP A 90 2.82 -0.66 24.11
N THR A 91 2.35 0.59 24.22
CA THR A 91 3.18 1.80 24.11
C THR A 91 3.75 2.24 25.45
N MET A 92 3.59 1.43 26.50
CA MET A 92 4.04 1.71 27.87
C MET A 92 3.48 3.05 28.39
N GLY A 93 2.26 3.39 27.96
CA GLY A 93 1.58 4.64 28.32
C GLY A 93 2.00 5.87 27.50
N GLN A 94 2.85 5.72 26.48
CA GLN A 94 3.25 6.81 25.61
C GLN A 94 2.18 7.15 24.57
N PHE A 95 2.07 8.44 24.23
CA PHE A 95 1.25 8.92 23.12
C PHE A 95 1.98 8.66 21.80
N ILE A 96 1.26 8.13 20.80
CA ILE A 96 1.80 7.88 19.46
C ILE A 96 1.68 9.17 18.63
N PRO A 97 2.79 9.87 18.30
CA PRO A 97 2.79 11.05 17.45
C PRO A 97 2.75 10.65 15.96
N ASP A 98 2.72 11.64 15.06
CA ASP A 98 2.88 11.43 13.62
C ASP A 98 4.33 11.14 13.22
N GLU A 99 5.26 11.86 13.84
CA GLU A 99 6.70 11.59 13.78
C GLU A 99 7.33 12.26 15.01
N PRO A 100 8.42 11.72 15.60
CA PRO A 100 9.08 10.44 15.29
C PRO A 100 8.36 9.23 15.89
N LYS A 101 8.63 8.05 15.33
CA LYS A 101 8.28 6.75 15.94
C LYS A 101 8.71 6.69 17.40
N ILE A 102 7.77 6.29 18.27
CA ILE A 102 8.05 5.94 19.67
C ILE A 102 8.26 4.44 19.81
N ASP A 103 8.95 4.03 20.88
CA ASP A 103 9.16 2.60 21.16
C ASP A 103 7.89 1.96 21.75
N ALA A 104 7.55 0.78 21.26
CA ALA A 104 6.44 -0.03 21.75
C ALA A 104 6.77 -1.52 21.63
N LYS A 105 5.95 -2.37 22.25
CA LYS A 105 6.00 -3.82 22.08
C LYS A 105 4.85 -4.27 21.20
N LEU A 106 5.13 -5.16 20.26
CA LEU A 106 4.14 -5.79 19.40
C LEU A 106 4.13 -7.29 19.63
N THR A 107 2.94 -7.82 19.85
CA THR A 107 2.66 -9.24 19.98
C THR A 107 1.64 -9.64 18.91
N VAL A 108 1.94 -10.70 18.15
CA VAL A 108 1.02 -11.30 17.18
C VAL A 108 0.56 -12.65 17.70
N ILE A 109 -0.76 -12.85 17.77
CA ILE A 109 -1.37 -14.16 18.00
C ILE A 109 -2.00 -14.59 16.67
N ASP A 110 -1.50 -15.70 16.14
CA ASP A 110 -1.95 -16.30 14.89
C ASP A 110 -1.68 -17.81 14.94
N ASN A 111 -2.74 -18.57 15.23
CA ASN A 111 -2.75 -20.03 15.29
C ASN A 111 -2.83 -20.68 13.88
N GLY A 112 -2.88 -19.86 12.83
CA GLY A 112 -2.86 -20.29 11.44
C GLY A 112 -4.25 -20.49 10.82
N PRO A 113 -4.28 -20.87 9.52
CA PRO A 113 -5.51 -20.89 8.74
C PRO A 113 -6.59 -21.81 9.32
N GLY A 114 -7.81 -21.28 9.47
CA GLY A 114 -8.97 -22.02 9.96
C GLY A 114 -9.00 -22.24 11.48
N MET A 115 -7.98 -21.78 12.20
CA MET A 115 -7.92 -21.83 13.67
C MET A 115 -8.39 -20.51 14.26
N ARG A 116 -9.04 -20.57 15.42
CA ARG A 116 -9.38 -19.37 16.21
C ARG A 116 -8.16 -18.88 16.98
N ASN A 117 -8.17 -17.60 17.31
CA ASN A 117 -7.14 -16.88 18.06
C ASN A 117 -7.78 -16.27 19.31
N CYS A 118 -7.33 -16.71 20.48
CA CYS A 118 -7.69 -16.09 21.75
C CYS A 118 -6.57 -15.18 22.24
N ILE A 119 -6.94 -14.08 22.91
CA ILE A 119 -5.97 -13.13 23.48
C ILE A 119 -5.02 -13.73 24.52
N ASP A 120 -5.35 -14.88 25.12
CA ASP A 120 -4.52 -15.59 26.09
C ASP A 120 -3.69 -16.73 25.47
N ASP A 121 -3.79 -16.94 24.16
CA ASP A 121 -2.96 -17.90 23.44
C ASP A 121 -1.48 -17.50 23.45
N SER A 122 -0.61 -18.50 23.24
CA SER A 122 0.81 -18.24 23.08
C SER A 122 1.08 -17.42 21.82
N PRO A 123 1.91 -16.37 21.91
CA PRO A 123 2.16 -15.51 20.77
C PRO A 123 2.96 -16.23 19.68
N ARG A 124 2.56 -15.97 18.43
CA ARG A 124 3.28 -16.42 17.24
C ARG A 124 4.54 -15.60 16.99
N LEU A 125 4.52 -14.33 17.40
CA LEU A 125 5.63 -13.38 17.33
C LEU A 125 5.52 -12.38 18.48
N GLU A 126 6.65 -12.06 19.10
CA GLU A 126 6.83 -10.91 19.98
C GLU A 126 8.07 -10.15 19.54
N VAL A 127 7.96 -8.84 19.37
CA VAL A 127 9.05 -8.00 18.86
C VAL A 127 8.92 -6.57 19.38
N ASP A 128 10.06 -5.92 19.61
CA ASP A 128 10.08 -4.48 19.86
C ASP A 128 9.84 -3.73 18.55
N ILE A 129 9.13 -2.62 18.61
CA ILE A 129 8.78 -1.83 17.42
C ILE A 129 8.96 -0.33 17.65
N GLY A 130 9.24 0.40 16.57
CA GLY A 130 8.91 1.81 16.45
C GLY A 130 7.50 1.98 15.90
N ILE A 131 6.68 2.85 16.50
CA ILE A 131 5.31 3.15 16.04
C ILE A 131 5.04 4.64 15.98
N GLU A 132 4.36 5.06 14.91
CA GLU A 132 3.85 6.42 14.68
C GLU A 132 2.48 6.37 14.01
N THR A 133 1.69 7.44 14.13
CA THR A 133 0.50 7.61 13.28
C THR A 133 0.94 7.84 11.85
N ARG A 134 0.05 7.58 10.89
CA ARG A 134 0.37 7.83 9.48
C ARG A 134 -0.81 8.33 8.66
N GLY A 135 -0.45 8.81 7.48
CA GLY A 135 -1.36 9.33 6.47
C GLY A 135 -1.31 10.85 6.44
N SER A 136 -2.14 11.46 5.60
CA SER A 136 -2.27 12.92 5.54
C SER A 136 -3.67 13.27 6.01
N THR A 137 -4.61 13.45 5.09
CA THR A 137 -6.03 13.69 5.39
C THR A 137 -6.65 12.64 6.32
N SER A 138 -6.25 11.37 6.23
CA SER A 138 -6.79 10.29 7.08
C SER A 138 -6.49 10.46 8.56
N GLN A 139 -5.47 11.26 8.93
CA GLN A 139 -5.18 11.56 10.32
C GLN A 139 -6.28 12.37 11.01
N GLN A 140 -7.25 12.94 10.29
CA GLN A 140 -8.39 13.60 10.93
C GLN A 140 -9.38 12.61 11.57
N TYR A 141 -9.41 11.36 11.11
CA TYR A 141 -10.35 10.36 11.63
C TYR A 141 -9.95 9.90 13.03
N PRO A 142 -10.92 9.56 13.91
CA PRO A 142 -10.61 9.14 15.27
C PRO A 142 -9.87 7.80 15.34
N LYS A 143 -10.13 6.88 14.40
CA LYS A 143 -9.39 5.63 14.25
C LYS A 143 -8.14 5.88 13.39
N LYS A 144 -6.96 5.87 14.01
CA LYS A 144 -5.69 6.17 13.35
C LYS A 144 -5.14 4.93 12.65
N SER A 145 -4.52 5.14 11.49
CA SER A 145 -3.58 4.17 10.89
C SER A 145 -2.20 4.38 11.49
N PHE A 146 -1.38 3.33 11.51
CA PHE A 146 -0.03 3.38 12.07
C PHE A 146 1.04 2.93 11.08
N GLY A 147 2.21 3.59 11.12
CA GLY A 147 3.45 3.07 10.58
C GLY A 147 4.18 2.29 11.67
N VAL A 148 4.64 1.08 11.36
CA VAL A 148 5.35 0.22 12.32
C VAL A 148 6.67 -0.23 11.72
N GLU A 149 7.72 -0.19 12.53
CA GLU A 149 9.07 -0.65 12.20
C GLU A 149 9.48 -1.69 13.24
N THR A 150 9.78 -2.93 12.84
CA THR A 150 10.27 -3.95 13.76
C THR A 150 11.73 -3.73 14.08
N ARG A 151 12.09 -3.84 15.37
CA ARG A 151 13.41 -3.47 15.91
C ARG A 151 14.06 -4.60 16.69
N ASP A 152 15.39 -4.63 16.65
CA ASP A 152 16.21 -5.48 17.51
C ASP A 152 16.44 -4.83 18.90
N GLU A 153 17.21 -5.51 19.76
CA GLU A 153 17.51 -5.03 21.11
C GLU A 153 18.32 -3.71 21.15
N PHE A 154 18.89 -3.29 20.02
CA PHE A 154 19.63 -2.05 19.85
C PHE A 154 18.81 -0.94 19.16
N GLY A 155 17.52 -1.20 18.91
CA GLY A 155 16.63 -0.27 18.22
C GLY A 155 16.90 -0.14 16.71
N GLN A 156 17.62 -1.10 16.11
CA GLN A 156 17.89 -1.13 14.67
C GLN A 156 16.83 -1.95 13.93
N ASP A 157 16.66 -1.69 12.62
CA ASP A 157 15.75 -2.45 11.74
C ASP A 157 15.97 -3.96 11.89
N LEU A 158 14.89 -4.67 12.24
CA LEU A 158 14.85 -6.13 12.32
C LEU A 158 13.86 -6.66 11.27
N PRO A 159 14.31 -7.07 10.07
CA PRO A 159 13.43 -7.64 9.07
C PRO A 159 12.84 -8.98 9.54
N VAL A 160 11.51 -9.07 9.56
CA VAL A 160 10.78 -10.28 9.97
C VAL A 160 9.69 -10.64 8.96
N SER A 161 9.34 -11.92 8.88
CA SER A 161 8.18 -12.36 8.09
C SER A 161 6.95 -12.39 8.99
N ILE A 162 5.92 -11.65 8.62
CA ILE A 162 4.64 -11.55 9.36
C ILE A 162 3.53 -11.96 8.40
N PHE A 163 2.60 -12.81 8.85
CA PHE A 163 1.49 -13.35 8.05
C PHE A 163 1.91 -13.99 6.71
N GLY A 164 3.08 -14.63 6.67
CA GLY A 164 3.61 -15.26 5.45
C GLY A 164 4.10 -14.30 4.38
N MET A 165 4.17 -13.00 4.66
CA MET A 165 4.76 -11.99 3.79
C MET A 165 6.30 -12.10 3.80
N PRO A 166 7.03 -11.83 2.70
CA PRO A 166 8.49 -11.70 2.68
C PRO A 166 8.98 -10.76 3.76
N VAL A 167 10.20 -11.06 4.22
CA VAL A 167 10.82 -10.36 5.35
C VAL A 167 10.95 -8.87 5.08
N GLU A 168 10.56 -8.06 6.07
CA GLU A 168 10.79 -6.62 6.03
C GLU A 168 10.68 -6.02 7.45
N ALA A 169 11.25 -4.85 7.67
CA ALA A 169 11.13 -4.10 8.91
C ALA A 169 9.94 -3.13 8.92
N ASP A 170 9.65 -2.45 7.79
CA ASP A 170 8.59 -1.44 7.69
C ASP A 170 7.24 -2.01 7.22
N TRP A 171 6.23 -1.81 8.06
CA TRP A 171 4.85 -2.27 7.89
C TRP A 171 3.82 -1.16 8.07
N VAL A 172 2.62 -1.42 7.59
CA VAL A 172 1.48 -0.50 7.68
C VAL A 172 0.32 -1.19 8.38
N LEU A 173 -0.19 -0.57 9.44
CA LEU A 173 -1.43 -0.98 10.09
C LEU A 173 -2.50 0.01 9.63
N TYR A 174 -3.16 -0.32 8.53
CA TYR A 174 -4.16 0.53 7.90
C TYR A 174 -5.50 0.43 8.62
N ALA A 175 -6.07 1.58 8.99
CA ALA A 175 -7.40 1.70 9.56
C ALA A 175 -8.41 2.09 8.45
N PRO A 176 -9.24 1.16 7.96
CA PRO A 176 -10.32 1.47 7.02
C PRO A 176 -11.48 2.16 7.74
N TYR A 177 -11.30 3.43 8.14
CA TYR A 177 -12.34 4.16 8.87
C TYR A 177 -13.50 4.62 7.97
N PRO A 178 -13.28 5.40 6.88
CA PRO A 178 -14.37 5.77 5.98
C PRO A 178 -14.77 4.62 5.03
N ASP A 179 -13.93 3.60 4.86
CA ASP A 179 -14.30 2.39 4.10
C ASP A 179 -15.00 1.40 5.05
N LYS A 180 -16.32 1.51 5.15
CA LYS A 180 -17.12 0.63 6.02
C LYS A 180 -17.14 -0.83 5.57
N THR A 181 -16.78 -1.14 4.33
CA THR A 181 -16.61 -2.54 3.91
C THR A 181 -15.33 -3.13 4.48
N MET A 182 -14.31 -2.29 4.69
CA MET A 182 -12.94 -2.65 5.05
C MET A 182 -12.20 -3.47 3.98
N VAL A 183 -12.71 -3.49 2.74
CA VAL A 183 -12.26 -4.38 1.66
C VAL A 183 -11.64 -3.63 0.48
N ARG A 184 -11.93 -2.34 0.25
CA ARG A 184 -11.63 -1.67 -1.03
C ARG A 184 -10.15 -1.64 -1.40
N ASN A 185 -9.28 -1.33 -0.43
CA ASN A 185 -7.82 -1.40 -0.65
C ASN A 185 -7.36 -2.84 -0.93
N ALA A 186 -7.82 -3.79 -0.11
CA ALA A 186 -7.45 -5.20 -0.26
C ALA A 186 -7.90 -5.76 -1.61
N LEU A 187 -9.07 -5.36 -2.10
CA LEU A 187 -9.62 -5.73 -3.41
C LEU A 187 -8.66 -5.30 -4.52
N THR A 188 -8.33 -4.01 -4.64
CA THR A 188 -7.43 -3.57 -5.72
C THR A 188 -6.08 -4.26 -5.67
N PHE A 189 -5.49 -4.39 -4.47
CA PHE A 189 -4.18 -5.02 -4.37
C PHE A 189 -4.23 -6.51 -4.72
N HIS A 190 -5.32 -7.20 -4.38
CA HIS A 190 -5.56 -8.56 -4.85
C HIS A 190 -5.68 -8.61 -6.37
N LEU A 191 -6.53 -7.79 -6.99
CA LEU A 191 -6.70 -7.78 -8.45
C LEU A 191 -5.38 -7.49 -9.19
N HIS A 192 -4.56 -6.57 -8.70
CA HIS A 192 -3.26 -6.27 -9.32
C HIS A 192 -2.28 -7.45 -9.23
N ARG A 193 -2.31 -8.22 -8.13
CA ARG A 193 -1.53 -9.46 -8.01
C ARG A 193 -2.03 -10.54 -8.96
N GLU A 194 -3.34 -10.71 -9.09
CA GLU A 194 -3.93 -11.67 -10.03
C GLU A 194 -3.67 -11.30 -11.50
N MET A 195 -3.35 -10.04 -11.78
CA MET A 195 -2.88 -9.56 -13.09
C MET A 195 -1.38 -9.83 -13.32
N GLY A 196 -0.67 -10.44 -12.36
CA GLY A 196 0.74 -10.82 -12.48
C GLY A 196 1.74 -9.78 -11.96
N HIS A 197 1.27 -8.68 -11.35
CA HIS A 197 2.13 -7.62 -10.85
C HIS A 197 2.39 -7.74 -9.36
N TYR A 198 3.50 -7.16 -8.89
CA TYR A 198 3.62 -6.88 -7.46
C TYR A 198 2.55 -5.87 -7.03
N SER A 199 1.88 -6.16 -5.92
CA SER A 199 1.06 -5.23 -5.16
C SER A 199 1.09 -5.61 -3.70
N SER A 200 1.00 -4.62 -2.81
CA SER A 200 1.09 -4.82 -1.36
C SER A 200 0.15 -5.93 -0.91
N ARG A 201 0.71 -6.99 -0.32
CA ARG A 201 -0.06 -8.06 0.31
C ARG A 201 -0.75 -7.52 1.57
N THR A 202 -1.92 -8.09 1.87
CA THR A 202 -2.81 -7.60 2.92
C THR A 202 -3.27 -8.74 3.81
N GLN A 203 -3.39 -8.49 5.11
CA GLN A 203 -4.00 -9.41 6.07
C GLN A 203 -4.89 -8.61 7.04
N HIS A 204 -6.18 -8.91 7.11
CA HIS A 204 -7.04 -8.34 8.16
C HIS A 204 -6.68 -8.92 9.53
N PHE A 205 -6.74 -8.08 10.55
CA PHE A 205 -6.48 -8.46 11.94
C PHE A 205 -7.27 -7.57 12.90
N GLU A 206 -7.40 -7.98 14.15
CA GLU A 206 -7.97 -7.16 15.21
C GLU A 206 -6.88 -6.55 16.09
N LEU A 207 -6.95 -5.22 16.30
CA LEU A 207 -5.97 -4.48 17.08
C LEU A 207 -6.41 -4.36 18.55
N VAL A 208 -5.52 -4.75 19.46
CA VAL A 208 -5.58 -4.38 20.88
C VAL A 208 -4.42 -3.43 21.16
N LEU A 209 -4.70 -2.16 21.46
CA LEU A 209 -3.69 -1.16 21.75
C LEU A 209 -3.86 -0.65 23.18
N ASN A 210 -2.82 -0.79 24.00
CA ASN A 210 -2.79 -0.47 25.43
C ASN A 210 -3.94 -1.12 26.21
N ASN A 211 -4.09 -2.44 26.02
CA ASN A 211 -5.14 -3.28 26.63
C ASN A 211 -6.58 -2.85 26.29
N GLN A 212 -6.77 -2.08 25.23
CA GLN A 212 -8.08 -1.69 24.72
C GLN A 212 -8.28 -2.23 23.31
N TYR A 213 -9.49 -2.68 23.00
CA TYR A 213 -9.85 -3.06 21.65
C TYR A 213 -10.00 -1.83 20.74
N TRP A 214 -9.35 -1.85 19.57
CA TRP A 214 -9.32 -0.76 18.60
C TRP A 214 -10.01 -1.06 17.27
N GLY A 215 -10.57 -2.27 17.09
CA GLY A 215 -11.29 -2.64 15.88
C GLY A 215 -10.44 -3.41 14.88
N VAL A 216 -11.01 -3.60 13.69
CA VAL A 216 -10.37 -4.30 12.57
C VAL A 216 -9.40 -3.39 11.84
N TYR A 217 -8.21 -3.89 11.53
CA TYR A 217 -7.19 -3.22 10.74
C TYR A 217 -6.75 -4.13 9.59
N VAL A 218 -6.03 -3.55 8.63
CA VAL A 218 -5.39 -4.29 7.55
C VAL A 218 -3.88 -4.13 7.69
N TRP A 219 -3.17 -5.24 7.87
CA TRP A 219 -1.71 -5.30 7.81
C TRP A 219 -1.31 -5.22 6.34
N MET A 220 -0.47 -4.26 5.98
CA MET A 220 -0.08 -4.03 4.60
C MET A 220 1.42 -3.77 4.46
N GLU A 221 1.94 -4.17 3.32
CA GLU A 221 3.30 -3.81 2.93
C GLU A 221 3.41 -2.34 2.53
N ARG A 222 4.48 -1.68 2.97
CA ARG A 222 4.85 -0.37 2.45
C ARG A 222 5.51 -0.54 1.08
N ILE A 223 5.17 0.33 0.11
CA ILE A 223 5.90 0.37 -1.16
C ILE A 223 7.36 0.75 -0.89
N LYS A 224 8.26 -0.21 -1.11
CA LYS A 224 9.71 -0.09 -0.91
C LYS A 224 10.43 -0.89 -1.99
N ARG A 225 11.67 -0.50 -2.28
CA ARG A 225 12.61 -1.28 -3.08
C ARG A 225 13.07 -2.48 -2.25
N ASP A 226 12.63 -3.66 -2.65
CA ASP A 226 12.99 -4.95 -2.02
C ASP A 226 12.71 -6.11 -3.00
N PRO A 227 13.48 -7.21 -3.01
CA PRO A 227 13.21 -8.36 -3.87
C PRO A 227 11.81 -8.97 -3.71
N GLY A 228 11.20 -8.89 -2.52
CA GLY A 228 9.82 -9.33 -2.26
C GLY A 228 8.76 -8.25 -2.53
N ARG A 229 9.16 -7.04 -2.92
CA ARG A 229 8.30 -5.88 -3.18
C ARG A 229 8.56 -5.31 -4.58
N VAL A 230 8.96 -4.03 -4.69
CA VAL A 230 9.40 -3.45 -5.97
C VAL A 230 10.84 -3.91 -6.23
N ALA A 231 10.96 -4.98 -7.02
CA ALA A 231 12.20 -5.68 -7.26
C ALA A 231 13.06 -5.01 -8.35
N ILE A 232 13.57 -3.82 -8.05
CA ILE A 232 14.55 -3.10 -8.88
C ILE A 232 15.93 -3.08 -8.22
N ASN A 233 16.99 -2.81 -8.99
CA ASN A 233 18.33 -2.70 -8.44
C ASN A 233 18.43 -1.65 -7.33
N LYS A 234 19.31 -1.91 -6.35
CA LYS A 234 19.65 -0.92 -5.34
C LYS A 234 20.46 0.20 -5.99
N LEU A 235 20.10 1.44 -5.67
CA LEU A 235 20.87 2.65 -5.97
C LEU A 235 21.50 3.16 -4.67
N ASP A 236 22.83 3.11 -4.58
CA ASP A 236 23.60 3.64 -3.46
C ASP A 236 24.04 5.09 -3.73
N VAL A 237 24.34 5.88 -2.69
CA VAL A 237 24.70 7.31 -2.83
C VAL A 237 25.91 7.57 -3.74
N ASN A 238 26.80 6.58 -3.92
CA ASN A 238 27.98 6.69 -4.78
C ASN A 238 27.74 6.22 -6.23
N ASP A 239 26.55 5.70 -6.55
CA ASP A 239 26.16 5.30 -7.90
C ASP A 239 25.78 6.54 -8.72
N VAL A 240 26.78 7.33 -9.09
CA VAL A 240 26.62 8.65 -9.73
C VAL A 240 27.04 8.69 -11.21
N ALA A 241 27.37 7.53 -11.81
CA ALA A 241 27.77 7.44 -13.21
C ALA A 241 27.56 6.03 -13.80
N GLY A 242 27.60 5.94 -15.13
CA GLY A 242 27.48 4.67 -15.87
C GLY A 242 26.12 4.01 -15.66
N ASP A 243 26.05 2.69 -15.87
CA ASP A 243 24.81 1.91 -15.72
C ASP A 243 24.22 1.98 -14.30
N ALA A 244 25.06 2.11 -13.27
CA ALA A 244 24.61 2.17 -11.88
C ALA A 244 23.70 3.37 -11.59
N LEU A 245 23.92 4.50 -12.26
CA LEU A 245 23.09 5.71 -12.18
C LEU A 245 21.73 5.55 -12.89
N THR A 246 21.60 4.57 -13.79
CA THR A 246 20.46 4.55 -14.72
C THR A 246 19.16 4.03 -14.13
N GLY A 247 19.18 3.48 -12.92
CA GLY A 247 18.04 2.77 -12.37
C GLY A 247 18.10 2.50 -10.88
N GLY A 248 17.04 1.86 -10.39
CA GLY A 248 16.82 1.72 -8.95
C GLY A 248 16.00 2.89 -8.39
N TYR A 249 15.12 3.48 -9.21
CA TYR A 249 14.25 4.58 -8.80
C TYR A 249 12.82 4.11 -8.62
N ILE A 250 12.20 4.49 -7.50
CA ILE A 250 10.74 4.48 -7.35
C ILE A 250 10.29 5.94 -7.33
N LEU A 251 9.35 6.26 -8.19
CA LEU A 251 8.81 7.58 -8.39
C LEU A 251 7.31 7.57 -8.10
N LYS A 252 6.76 8.75 -7.83
CA LYS A 252 5.31 8.93 -7.69
C LYS A 252 4.86 10.28 -8.22
N VAL A 253 3.65 10.32 -8.77
CA VAL A 253 2.88 11.55 -8.94
C VAL A 253 1.99 11.69 -7.71
N ASP A 254 2.25 12.73 -6.92
CA ASP A 254 1.65 12.85 -5.59
C ASP A 254 1.63 14.29 -5.08
N LYS A 255 0.79 14.53 -4.06
CA LYS A 255 0.72 15.80 -3.31
C LYS A 255 1.99 15.98 -2.48
N LEU A 256 2.38 17.22 -2.20
CA LEU A 256 3.54 17.57 -1.37
C LEU A 256 3.22 17.49 0.14
N THR A 257 2.61 16.39 0.59
CA THR A 257 2.30 16.15 2.01
C THR A 257 2.91 14.84 2.50
N GLY A 258 3.34 14.80 3.75
CA GLY A 258 4.03 13.64 4.33
C GLY A 258 5.51 13.61 3.97
N ASP A 259 6.07 12.41 3.79
CA ASP A 259 7.47 12.19 3.38
C ASP A 259 7.66 12.63 1.91
N VAL A 260 8.27 13.79 1.74
CA VAL A 260 8.54 14.43 0.45
C VAL A 260 10.05 14.43 0.24
N GLY A 261 10.52 13.59 -0.69
CA GLY A 261 11.90 13.57 -1.14
C GLY A 261 12.20 14.66 -2.18
N HIS A 262 13.26 14.42 -2.96
CA HIS A 262 13.51 15.23 -4.16
C HIS A 262 12.27 15.20 -5.08
N ASN A 263 11.84 16.36 -5.55
CA ASN A 263 10.66 16.50 -6.39
C ASN A 263 10.85 17.64 -7.39
N TRP A 264 10.07 17.60 -8.46
CA TRP A 264 10.01 18.66 -9.47
C TRP A 264 8.63 18.72 -10.11
N VAL A 265 8.32 19.89 -10.66
CA VAL A 265 7.13 20.12 -11.47
C VAL A 265 7.40 19.70 -12.90
N SER A 266 6.45 18.98 -13.52
CA SER A 266 6.55 18.60 -14.93
C SER A 266 6.65 19.86 -15.82
N PRO A 267 7.52 19.87 -16.85
CA PRO A 267 7.54 20.96 -17.82
C PRO A 267 6.27 21.02 -18.71
N HIS A 268 5.40 20.01 -18.64
CA HIS A 268 4.16 19.93 -19.43
C HIS A 268 2.90 20.33 -18.67
N SER A 269 2.96 20.48 -17.34
CA SER A 269 1.89 21.04 -16.50
C SER A 269 2.45 21.51 -15.16
N ASP A 270 2.07 22.72 -14.72
CA ASP A 270 2.44 23.26 -13.42
C ASP A 270 1.66 22.64 -12.24
N GLU A 271 0.63 21.84 -12.54
CA GLU A 271 -0.22 21.12 -11.58
C GLU A 271 0.17 19.63 -11.45
N VAL A 272 1.24 19.19 -12.13
CA VAL A 272 1.79 17.82 -12.03
C VAL A 272 3.15 17.86 -11.33
N THR A 273 3.19 17.32 -10.12
CA THR A 273 4.42 17.17 -9.34
C THR A 273 4.87 15.72 -9.30
N ILE A 274 6.12 15.47 -9.71
CA ILE A 274 6.77 14.17 -9.65
C ILE A 274 7.73 14.17 -8.48
N GLN A 275 7.73 13.08 -7.71
CA GLN A 275 8.56 12.92 -6.52
C GLN A 275 9.37 11.63 -6.61
N VAL A 276 10.61 11.68 -6.11
CA VAL A 276 11.41 10.48 -5.85
C VAL A 276 10.98 9.90 -4.51
N HIS A 277 10.41 8.71 -4.56
CA HIS A 277 10.05 7.91 -3.39
C HIS A 277 11.21 7.03 -2.91
N TYR A 278 12.01 6.52 -3.84
CA TYR A 278 13.26 5.81 -3.55
C TYR A 278 14.33 6.16 -4.60
N PRO A 279 15.58 6.46 -4.19
CA PRO A 279 16.09 6.57 -2.81
C PRO A 279 15.38 7.63 -1.96
N LYS A 280 15.48 7.53 -0.63
CA LYS A 280 14.93 8.56 0.28
C LYS A 280 15.63 9.92 0.04
N GLY A 281 14.96 11.01 0.41
CA GLY A 281 15.42 12.38 0.10
C GLY A 281 16.80 12.73 0.67
N ASP A 282 17.17 12.20 1.83
CA ASP A 282 18.49 12.35 2.45
C ASP A 282 19.56 11.41 1.86
N GLN A 283 19.16 10.46 1.02
CA GLN A 283 20.00 9.41 0.42
C GLN A 283 20.19 9.56 -1.09
N ILE A 284 19.49 10.50 -1.73
CA ILE A 284 19.64 10.77 -3.17
C ILE A 284 20.77 11.77 -3.43
N ALA A 285 21.74 11.37 -4.26
CA ALA A 285 22.80 12.26 -4.70
C ALA A 285 22.30 13.29 -5.74
N PRO A 286 22.90 14.50 -5.84
CA PRO A 286 22.51 15.49 -6.84
C PRO A 286 22.53 14.97 -8.29
N GLU A 287 23.52 14.15 -8.65
CA GLU A 287 23.63 13.52 -9.97
C GLU A 287 22.49 12.54 -10.25
N GLN A 288 22.03 11.81 -9.23
CA GLN A 288 20.91 10.88 -9.31
C GLN A 288 19.58 11.61 -9.49
N ALA A 289 19.37 12.67 -8.71
CA ALA A 289 18.21 13.55 -8.83
C ALA A 289 18.13 14.18 -10.23
N GLN A 290 19.25 14.76 -10.71
CA GLN A 290 19.33 15.36 -12.03
C GLN A 290 19.09 14.32 -13.15
N TYR A 291 19.68 13.13 -13.02
CA TYR A 291 19.50 12.06 -14.00
C TYR A 291 18.03 11.69 -14.14
N ILE A 292 17.37 11.34 -13.03
CA ILE A 292 15.99 10.82 -13.10
C ILE A 292 14.99 11.89 -13.52
N GLN A 293 15.18 13.14 -13.09
CA GLN A 293 14.41 14.28 -13.60
C GLN A 293 14.57 14.41 -15.12
N THR A 294 15.81 14.35 -15.61
CA THR A 294 16.09 14.44 -17.05
C THR A 294 15.45 13.29 -17.84
N GLN A 295 15.46 12.06 -17.30
CA GLN A 295 14.84 10.91 -17.95
C GLN A 295 13.32 11.04 -18.03
N VAL A 296 12.67 11.47 -16.95
CA VAL A 296 11.22 11.68 -16.98
C VAL A 296 10.86 12.82 -17.92
N THR A 297 11.57 13.95 -17.89
CA THR A 297 11.38 15.03 -18.86
C THR A 297 11.54 14.54 -20.31
N ALA A 298 12.57 13.74 -20.60
CA ALA A 298 12.80 13.21 -21.95
C ALA A 298 11.68 12.25 -22.40
N PHE A 299 11.15 11.43 -21.49
CA PHE A 299 9.97 10.61 -21.73
C PHE A 299 8.74 11.49 -22.06
N GLU A 300 8.47 12.52 -21.26
CA GLU A 300 7.36 13.43 -21.49
C GLU A 300 7.49 14.17 -22.84
N ASP A 301 8.68 14.68 -23.15
CA ASP A 301 8.96 15.35 -24.43
C ASP A 301 8.77 14.42 -25.63
N MET A 302 9.22 13.16 -25.52
CA MET A 302 8.98 12.13 -26.53
C MET A 302 7.48 11.89 -26.71
N LEU A 303 6.74 11.75 -25.60
CA LEU A 303 5.32 11.42 -25.62
C LEU A 303 4.47 12.58 -26.19
N ALA A 304 4.86 13.83 -25.92
CA ALA A 304 4.25 15.03 -26.50
C ALA A 304 4.55 15.17 -28.00
N GLY A 305 5.65 14.58 -28.49
CA GLY A 305 6.09 14.68 -29.88
C GLY A 305 5.20 13.93 -30.88
N PRO A 306 5.28 14.26 -32.19
CA PRO A 306 4.45 13.64 -33.23
C PRO A 306 4.79 12.17 -33.52
N GLY A 307 5.98 11.70 -33.12
CA GLY A 307 6.45 10.33 -33.30
C GLY A 307 6.20 9.42 -32.09
N PHE A 308 5.39 9.85 -31.13
CA PHE A 308 5.20 9.14 -29.85
C PHE A 308 4.73 7.69 -30.00
N ALA A 309 4.02 7.36 -31.09
CA ALA A 309 3.52 6.01 -31.35
C ALA A 309 4.48 5.14 -32.19
N ASP A 310 5.69 5.62 -32.51
CA ASP A 310 6.65 4.83 -33.26
C ASP A 310 7.07 3.58 -32.46
N PRO A 311 7.00 2.35 -33.03
CA PRO A 311 7.29 1.12 -32.28
C PRO A 311 8.74 0.95 -31.81
N GLN A 312 9.69 1.77 -32.28
CA GLN A 312 11.11 1.66 -31.96
C GLN A 312 11.63 2.88 -31.21
N THR A 313 11.06 4.06 -31.44
CA THR A 313 11.52 5.31 -30.81
C THR A 313 10.47 6.01 -29.95
N GLY A 314 9.20 5.60 -30.09
CA GLY A 314 8.07 6.12 -29.33
C GLY A 314 7.87 5.41 -27.99
N TYR A 315 6.70 5.58 -27.37
CA TYR A 315 6.39 5.06 -26.04
C TYR A 315 6.73 3.57 -25.84
N PRO A 316 6.60 2.65 -26.82
CA PRO A 316 6.97 1.24 -26.58
C PRO A 316 8.43 1.02 -26.20
N ALA A 317 9.33 1.95 -26.54
CA ALA A 317 10.74 1.93 -26.15
C ALA A 317 11.01 2.57 -24.77
N TRP A 318 10.03 3.26 -24.19
CA TRP A 318 10.17 4.04 -22.95
C TRP A 318 9.38 3.49 -21.77
N ILE A 319 8.30 2.76 -22.03
CA ILE A 319 7.43 2.22 -20.98
C ILE A 319 7.22 0.72 -21.15
N ASP A 320 7.02 0.03 -20.05
CA ASP A 320 6.38 -1.28 -20.08
C ASP A 320 4.89 -1.10 -20.36
N VAL A 321 4.50 -1.31 -21.63
CA VAL A 321 3.16 -1.02 -22.13
C VAL A 321 2.07 -1.78 -21.36
N GLU A 322 2.33 -3.05 -20.98
CA GLU A 322 1.38 -3.85 -20.21
C GLU A 322 1.12 -3.24 -18.82
N SER A 323 2.17 -2.83 -18.10
CA SER A 323 2.00 -2.18 -16.79
C SER A 323 1.18 -0.89 -16.88
N TYR A 324 1.34 -0.08 -17.93
CA TYR A 324 0.55 1.15 -18.11
C TYR A 324 -0.91 0.83 -18.44
N MET A 325 -1.17 -0.17 -19.29
CA MET A 325 -2.54 -0.61 -19.57
C MET A 325 -3.23 -1.14 -18.32
N ASP A 326 -2.54 -2.00 -17.57
CA ASP A 326 -3.05 -2.59 -16.33
C ASP A 326 -3.26 -1.53 -15.24
N PHE A 327 -2.39 -0.52 -15.21
CA PHE A 327 -2.56 0.63 -14.32
C PHE A 327 -3.84 1.41 -14.64
N MET A 328 -4.06 1.73 -15.92
CA MET A 328 -5.28 2.39 -16.37
C MET A 328 -6.52 1.55 -16.08
N ILE A 329 -6.48 0.23 -16.33
CA ILE A 329 -7.61 -0.67 -16.12
C ILE A 329 -8.08 -0.63 -14.66
N LEU A 330 -7.18 -0.77 -13.68
CA LEU A 330 -7.58 -0.77 -12.27
C LEU A 330 -8.01 0.62 -11.77
N GLN A 331 -7.38 1.69 -12.25
CA GLN A 331 -7.80 3.05 -11.91
C GLN A 331 -9.19 3.37 -12.48
N GLU A 332 -9.49 2.93 -13.70
CA GLU A 332 -10.81 3.10 -14.31
C GLU A 332 -11.86 2.16 -13.72
N LEU A 333 -11.51 0.91 -13.39
CA LEU A 333 -12.42 -0.03 -12.72
C LEU A 333 -12.83 0.49 -11.34
N GLY A 334 -11.85 0.97 -10.56
CA GLY A 334 -12.14 1.59 -9.25
C GLY A 334 -12.78 2.97 -9.36
N ARG A 335 -12.69 3.62 -10.54
CA ARG A 335 -12.93 5.06 -10.73
C ARG A 335 -12.34 5.87 -9.58
N THR A 336 -11.06 5.60 -9.30
CA THR A 336 -10.35 6.12 -8.14
C THR A 336 -10.25 7.63 -8.25
N VAL A 337 -10.94 8.37 -7.38
CA VAL A 337 -11.05 9.85 -7.47
C VAL A 337 -9.70 10.58 -7.44
N ASP A 338 -8.72 9.99 -6.77
CA ASP A 338 -7.35 10.48 -6.65
C ASP A 338 -6.38 9.81 -7.65
N GLY A 339 -6.87 8.87 -8.46
CA GLY A 339 -6.09 8.08 -9.38
C GLY A 339 -5.36 8.93 -10.43
N TYR A 340 -4.21 8.43 -10.86
CA TYR A 340 -3.25 9.05 -11.79
C TYR A 340 -2.54 10.32 -11.30
N ARG A 341 -3.17 11.12 -10.43
CA ARG A 341 -2.66 12.42 -9.96
C ARG A 341 -2.15 12.41 -8.52
N SER A 342 -2.46 11.39 -7.76
CA SER A 342 -2.01 11.22 -6.37
C SER A 342 -1.83 9.74 -6.07
N SER A 343 -0.94 9.41 -5.13
CA SER A 343 -0.63 8.01 -4.79
C SER A 343 -0.29 7.13 -6.02
N SER A 344 0.22 7.73 -7.10
CA SER A 344 0.41 7.05 -8.39
C SER A 344 1.88 6.75 -8.61
N PHE A 345 2.27 5.51 -8.32
CA PHE A 345 3.67 5.07 -8.37
C PHE A 345 4.07 4.57 -9.74
N PHE A 346 5.35 4.71 -10.05
CA PHE A 346 6.03 4.09 -11.19
C PHE A 346 7.50 3.91 -10.83
N HIS A 347 8.21 3.05 -11.56
CA HIS A 347 9.61 2.76 -11.25
C HIS A 347 10.44 2.54 -12.49
N LYS A 348 11.76 2.66 -12.34
CA LYS A 348 12.73 2.44 -13.41
C LYS A 348 13.89 1.61 -12.88
N ASP A 349 14.20 0.52 -13.56
CA ASP A 349 15.41 -0.26 -13.31
C ASP A 349 16.57 0.21 -14.18
N ARG A 350 17.76 -0.38 -13.97
CA ARG A 350 18.95 -0.03 -14.73
C ARG A 350 18.75 -0.36 -16.20
N ASP A 351 19.37 0.42 -17.08
CA ASP A 351 19.27 0.23 -18.53
C ASP A 351 19.77 -1.16 -18.97
N SER A 352 20.71 -1.74 -18.23
CA SER A 352 21.19 -3.12 -18.45
C SER A 352 20.18 -4.23 -18.10
N VAL A 353 19.12 -3.92 -17.34
CA VAL A 353 18.04 -4.86 -16.97
C VAL A 353 16.81 -4.57 -17.82
N ASP A 354 16.21 -3.40 -17.61
CA ASP A 354 15.13 -2.84 -18.41
C ASP A 354 15.11 -1.32 -18.23
N GLY A 355 15.45 -0.59 -19.29
CA GLY A 355 15.50 0.87 -19.27
C GLY A 355 14.14 1.55 -19.28
N ARG A 356 13.04 0.78 -19.39
CA ARG A 356 11.68 1.31 -19.48
C ARG A 356 11.11 1.67 -18.10
N PHE A 357 10.18 2.63 -18.08
CA PHE A 357 9.36 2.91 -16.90
C PHE A 357 8.23 1.90 -16.78
N VAL A 358 8.00 1.42 -15.56
CA VAL A 358 6.93 0.48 -15.23
C VAL A 358 5.93 1.19 -14.32
N ALA A 359 4.65 1.22 -14.69
CA ALA A 359 3.61 1.80 -13.87
C ALA A 359 3.24 0.89 -12.69
N GLY A 360 2.90 1.50 -11.56
CA GLY A 360 2.63 0.81 -10.31
C GLY A 360 3.86 0.68 -9.40
N PRO A 361 3.69 0.05 -8.23
CA PRO A 361 2.49 -0.70 -7.80
C PRO A 361 1.29 0.18 -7.43
N MET A 362 0.10 -0.42 -7.39
CA MET A 362 -1.14 0.23 -6.94
C MET A 362 -1.08 0.70 -5.47
N TRP A 363 -1.72 1.83 -5.18
CA TRP A 363 -1.82 2.38 -3.83
C TRP A 363 -3.09 3.23 -3.66
N ASP A 364 -3.66 3.24 -2.43
CA ASP A 364 -4.69 4.20 -1.97
C ASP A 364 -6.05 4.18 -2.73
N PHE A 365 -6.79 3.09 -2.59
CA PHE A 365 -8.09 2.82 -3.23
C PHE A 365 -9.28 2.88 -2.26
N ASN A 366 -9.12 3.47 -1.08
CA ASN A 366 -10.21 3.59 -0.10
C ASN A 366 -11.34 4.52 -0.57
N LEU A 367 -11.04 5.47 -1.46
CA LEU A 367 -12.00 6.36 -2.12
C LEU A 367 -12.43 5.88 -3.51
N SER A 368 -12.19 4.61 -3.83
CA SER A 368 -12.63 3.94 -5.06
C SER A 368 -13.93 3.17 -4.86
N TYR A 369 -14.41 2.54 -5.92
CA TYR A 369 -15.57 1.65 -5.89
C TYR A 369 -16.83 2.32 -5.34
N GLY A 370 -17.12 3.50 -5.88
CA GLY A 370 -18.29 4.30 -5.51
C GLY A 370 -18.19 4.99 -4.16
N ASN A 371 -17.07 4.91 -3.44
CA ASN A 371 -17.02 5.42 -2.07
C ASN A 371 -16.94 6.96 -1.99
N ALA A 372 -16.36 7.64 -2.98
CA ALA A 372 -16.18 9.09 -2.95
C ALA A 372 -17.38 9.88 -3.51
N ASP A 373 -17.86 10.86 -2.73
CA ASP A 373 -19.04 11.70 -3.03
C ASP A 373 -18.75 12.93 -3.91
N TYR A 374 -17.50 13.11 -4.34
CA TYR A 374 -17.04 14.25 -5.11
C TYR A 374 -16.43 13.84 -6.46
N CYS A 375 -16.17 14.81 -7.34
CA CYS A 375 -15.70 14.60 -8.72
C CYS A 375 -16.44 13.48 -9.48
N GLN A 376 -17.75 13.29 -9.22
CA GLN A 376 -18.55 12.21 -9.80
C GLN A 376 -17.96 10.80 -9.64
N ALA A 377 -17.09 10.56 -8.65
CA ALA A 377 -16.44 9.28 -8.43
C ALA A 377 -17.44 8.16 -8.05
N PHE A 378 -18.58 8.53 -7.46
CA PHE A 378 -19.71 7.64 -7.22
C PHE A 378 -20.45 7.19 -8.48
N SER A 379 -20.24 7.83 -9.63
CA SER A 379 -20.89 7.42 -10.88
C SER A 379 -20.24 6.16 -11.45
N THR A 380 -21.03 5.26 -12.03
CA THR A 380 -20.52 4.09 -12.75
C THR A 380 -20.10 4.41 -14.19
N THR A 381 -20.40 5.62 -14.69
CA THR A 381 -20.18 6.01 -16.09
C THR A 381 -19.29 7.23 -16.28
N GLY A 382 -18.37 7.20 -17.25
CA GLY A 382 -17.38 8.25 -17.49
C GLY A 382 -15.97 7.79 -17.14
N TYR A 383 -14.98 8.64 -17.36
CA TYR A 383 -13.56 8.26 -17.23
C TYR A 383 -12.85 9.06 -16.15
N GLN A 384 -12.06 8.39 -15.35
CA GLN A 384 -11.29 9.02 -14.28
C GLN A 384 -10.09 9.80 -14.84
N TYR A 385 -9.48 9.34 -15.94
CA TYR A 385 -8.44 10.12 -16.62
C TYR A 385 -8.91 11.50 -17.14
N ASN A 386 -10.23 11.76 -17.20
CA ASN A 386 -10.80 13.08 -17.50
C ASN A 386 -11.05 13.94 -16.26
N PHE A 387 -10.28 13.72 -15.19
CA PHE A 387 -10.43 14.36 -13.88
C PHE A 387 -10.69 15.86 -13.95
N GLU A 388 -9.94 16.61 -14.75
CA GLU A 388 -10.03 18.08 -14.84
C GLU A 388 -11.39 18.52 -15.38
N GLN A 389 -11.94 17.75 -16.33
CA GLN A 389 -13.28 18.03 -16.89
C GLN A 389 -14.39 17.67 -15.89
N VAL A 390 -14.18 16.60 -15.12
CA VAL A 390 -15.18 16.05 -14.20
C VAL A 390 -15.22 16.84 -12.88
N CYS A 391 -14.06 17.20 -12.36
CA CYS A 391 -13.92 17.90 -11.08
C CYS A 391 -13.80 19.43 -11.21
N GLY A 392 -13.45 19.93 -12.41
CA GLY A 392 -13.17 21.35 -12.63
C GLY A 392 -11.92 21.82 -11.87
N GLN A 393 -11.78 23.13 -11.70
CA GLN A 393 -10.67 23.75 -10.93
C GLN A 393 -10.90 23.69 -9.41
N GLN A 394 -11.44 22.58 -8.89
CA GLN A 394 -11.63 22.40 -7.44
C GLN A 394 -10.33 22.09 -6.71
N PHE A 395 -9.33 21.59 -7.45
CA PHE A 395 -8.04 21.18 -6.95
C PHE A 395 -6.96 21.67 -7.90
N ASP A 396 -5.84 22.16 -7.36
CA ASP A 396 -4.66 22.59 -8.11
C ASP A 396 -3.74 21.37 -8.39
N VAL A 397 -4.33 20.30 -8.92
CA VAL A 397 -3.64 19.06 -9.30
C VAL A 397 -4.26 18.46 -10.55
N GLU A 398 -3.42 18.04 -11.49
CA GLU A 398 -3.84 17.43 -12.75
C GLU A 398 -3.38 15.98 -12.88
N VAL A 399 -4.11 15.23 -13.71
CA VAL A 399 -3.67 13.94 -14.23
C VAL A 399 -2.57 14.19 -15.26
N PRO A 400 -1.40 13.55 -15.16
CA PRO A 400 -0.36 13.64 -16.19
C PRO A 400 -0.95 13.36 -17.57
N PHE A 401 -0.58 14.19 -18.56
CA PHE A 401 -1.12 14.07 -19.92
C PHE A 401 -0.83 12.71 -20.58
N TRP A 402 0.10 11.93 -20.01
CA TRP A 402 0.56 10.65 -20.52
C TRP A 402 -0.58 9.70 -20.86
N TRP A 403 -1.53 9.56 -19.94
CA TRP A 403 -2.63 8.61 -20.05
C TRP A 403 -3.56 8.94 -21.22
N LYS A 404 -3.91 10.23 -21.38
CA LYS A 404 -4.71 10.70 -22.52
C LYS A 404 -3.94 10.55 -23.83
N ARG A 405 -2.64 10.87 -23.81
CA ARG A 405 -1.79 10.84 -25.00
C ARG A 405 -1.59 9.42 -25.53
N LEU A 406 -1.43 8.43 -24.66
CA LEU A 406 -1.35 7.01 -25.06
C LEU A 406 -2.63 6.56 -25.79
N LEU A 407 -3.81 6.97 -25.32
CA LEU A 407 -5.10 6.64 -25.95
C LEU A 407 -5.30 7.25 -27.35
N GLU A 408 -4.47 8.22 -27.76
CA GLU A 408 -4.52 8.78 -29.11
C GLU A 408 -3.86 7.87 -30.16
N ASP A 409 -3.02 6.91 -29.74
CA ASP A 409 -2.54 5.85 -30.61
C ASP A 409 -3.59 4.72 -30.70
N PRO A 410 -4.16 4.44 -31.89
CA PRO A 410 -5.10 3.34 -32.06
C PRO A 410 -4.53 1.99 -31.63
N ALA A 411 -3.22 1.75 -31.81
CA ALA A 411 -2.63 0.47 -31.42
C ALA A 411 -2.62 0.28 -29.90
N PHE A 412 -2.31 1.33 -29.14
CA PHE A 412 -2.43 1.29 -27.68
C PHE A 412 -3.89 1.11 -27.24
N ALA A 413 -4.82 1.88 -27.82
CA ALA A 413 -6.24 1.78 -27.47
C ALA A 413 -6.81 0.39 -27.76
N ASP A 414 -6.50 -0.21 -28.91
CA ASP A 414 -6.94 -1.56 -29.28
C ASP A 414 -6.31 -2.63 -28.35
N ALA A 415 -5.00 -2.51 -28.04
CA ALA A 415 -4.33 -3.41 -27.11
C ALA A 415 -4.93 -3.33 -25.70
N LEU A 416 -5.24 -2.12 -25.25
CA LEU A 416 -5.88 -1.85 -23.96
C LEU A 416 -7.29 -2.46 -23.89
N ARG A 417 -8.07 -2.34 -24.98
CA ARG A 417 -9.36 -3.02 -25.11
C ARG A 417 -9.21 -4.54 -25.00
N CYS A 418 -8.28 -5.13 -25.75
CA CYS A 418 -8.03 -6.57 -25.69
C CYS A 418 -7.56 -7.03 -24.31
N ARG A 419 -6.71 -6.23 -23.64
CA ARG A 419 -6.26 -6.54 -22.27
C ARG A 419 -7.45 -6.53 -21.31
N TRP A 420 -8.31 -5.51 -21.36
CA TRP A 420 -9.55 -5.47 -20.58
C TRP A 420 -10.42 -6.71 -20.82
N GLU A 421 -10.73 -7.04 -22.08
CA GLU A 421 -11.58 -8.19 -22.42
C GLU A 421 -10.98 -9.53 -21.96
N SER A 422 -9.66 -9.69 -22.05
CA SER A 422 -8.96 -10.87 -21.54
C SER A 422 -9.07 -10.97 -20.02
N LEU A 423 -8.86 -9.87 -19.30
CA LEU A 423 -8.92 -9.85 -17.84
C LEU A 423 -10.35 -10.08 -17.31
N ARG A 424 -11.36 -9.62 -18.06
CA ARG A 424 -12.79 -9.87 -17.75
C ARG A 424 -13.20 -11.33 -17.90
N GLN A 425 -12.44 -12.13 -18.63
CA GLN A 425 -12.60 -13.59 -18.67
C GLN A 425 -11.84 -14.33 -17.56
N GLY A 426 -11.09 -13.60 -16.72
CA GLY A 426 -10.29 -14.18 -15.64
C GLY A 426 -10.40 -13.34 -14.38
N PRO A 427 -9.29 -12.73 -13.91
CA PRO A 427 -9.20 -12.18 -12.57
C PRO A 427 -10.08 -10.95 -12.33
N LEU A 428 -10.52 -10.26 -13.39
CA LEU A 428 -11.43 -9.13 -13.27
C LEU A 428 -12.88 -9.49 -13.60
N SER A 429 -13.23 -10.77 -13.75
CA SER A 429 -14.62 -11.19 -13.97
C SER A 429 -15.52 -10.82 -12.78
N ASP A 430 -16.83 -10.65 -13.03
CA ASP A 430 -17.79 -10.33 -11.96
C ASP A 430 -17.78 -11.39 -10.86
N GLN A 431 -17.62 -12.66 -11.25
CA GLN A 431 -17.54 -13.77 -10.30
C GLN A 431 -16.26 -13.71 -9.47
N ALA A 432 -15.09 -13.49 -10.07
CA ALA A 432 -13.83 -13.40 -9.33
C ALA A 432 -13.83 -12.26 -8.31
N ILE A 433 -14.37 -11.09 -8.68
CA ILE A 433 -14.53 -9.95 -7.77
C ILE A 433 -15.51 -10.29 -6.65
N ALA A 434 -16.66 -10.90 -6.98
CA ALA A 434 -17.65 -11.28 -5.99
C ALA A 434 -17.15 -12.35 -5.02
N ASP A 435 -16.39 -13.33 -5.51
CA ASP A 435 -15.76 -14.39 -4.71
C ASP A 435 -14.79 -13.77 -3.70
N PHE A 436 -13.87 -12.91 -4.13
CA PHE A 436 -12.94 -12.26 -3.21
C PHE A 436 -13.67 -11.42 -2.15
N VAL A 437 -14.64 -10.59 -2.55
CA VAL A 437 -15.40 -9.77 -1.59
C VAL A 437 -16.21 -10.65 -0.63
N GLY A 438 -16.79 -11.74 -1.11
CA GLY A 438 -17.50 -12.73 -0.31
C GLY A 438 -16.59 -13.40 0.72
N GLU A 439 -15.41 -13.86 0.30
CA GLU A 439 -14.39 -14.43 1.20
C GLU A 439 -13.96 -13.44 2.28
N GLN A 440 -13.74 -12.17 1.93
CA GLN A 440 -13.42 -11.14 2.93
C GLN A 440 -14.60 -10.88 3.88
N ALA A 441 -15.84 -10.88 3.37
CA ALA A 441 -17.03 -10.70 4.19
C ALA A 441 -17.24 -11.85 5.18
N GLU A 442 -17.00 -13.10 4.76
CA GLU A 442 -17.02 -14.27 5.64
C GLU A 442 -15.93 -14.18 6.72
N LEU A 443 -14.71 -13.79 6.33
CA LEU A 443 -13.61 -13.58 7.25
C LEU A 443 -13.92 -12.48 8.28
N LEU A 444 -14.62 -11.42 7.87
CA LEU A 444 -14.95 -10.27 8.71
C LEU A 444 -16.26 -10.42 9.51
N ALA A 445 -17.04 -11.47 9.29
CA ALA A 445 -18.42 -11.60 9.77
C ALA A 445 -18.58 -11.35 11.29
N GLU A 446 -17.67 -11.87 12.12
CA GLU A 446 -17.68 -11.65 13.56
C GLU A 446 -17.00 -10.32 13.95
N ALA A 447 -15.82 -10.04 13.39
CA ALA A 447 -14.98 -8.92 13.80
C ALA A 447 -15.56 -7.55 13.42
N GLN A 448 -16.32 -7.48 12.31
CA GLN A 448 -17.01 -6.26 11.89
C GLN A 448 -18.01 -5.78 12.95
N VAL A 449 -18.71 -6.70 13.62
CA VAL A 449 -19.68 -6.36 14.68
C VAL A 449 -18.98 -5.62 15.80
N ARG A 450 -17.89 -6.20 16.33
CA ARG A 450 -17.07 -5.56 17.38
C ARG A 450 -16.47 -4.24 16.91
N ASN A 451 -16.01 -4.18 15.65
CA ASN A 451 -15.47 -2.96 15.07
C ASN A 451 -16.51 -1.82 15.08
N PHE A 452 -17.75 -2.07 14.67
CA PHE A 452 -18.79 -1.04 14.65
C PHE A 452 -19.44 -0.78 16.01
N GLU A 453 -19.34 -1.69 16.98
CA GLU A 453 -19.60 -1.37 18.39
C GLU A 453 -18.60 -0.34 18.93
N ARG A 454 -17.31 -0.51 18.60
CA ARG A 454 -16.25 0.44 18.98
C ARG A 454 -16.34 1.75 18.19
N TRP A 455 -16.64 1.66 16.90
CA TRP A 455 -16.70 2.78 15.96
C TRP A 455 -18.09 2.82 15.30
N PRO A 456 -19.12 3.39 15.96
CA PRO A 456 -20.50 3.31 15.52
C PRO A 456 -20.80 4.26 14.36
N ILE A 457 -20.26 3.96 13.18
CA ILE A 457 -20.36 4.79 11.96
C ILE A 457 -21.30 4.23 10.87
N LEU A 458 -21.84 3.02 11.04
CA LEU A 458 -22.92 2.52 10.18
C LEU A 458 -24.14 3.44 10.28
N GLY A 459 -24.83 3.68 9.16
CA GLY A 459 -25.92 4.66 9.06
C GLY A 459 -25.50 6.13 9.22
N GLN A 460 -24.21 6.41 9.37
CA GLN A 460 -23.68 7.76 9.52
C GLN A 460 -22.81 8.16 8.33
N TYR A 461 -22.98 9.39 7.89
CA TYR A 461 -22.10 9.97 6.89
C TYR A 461 -20.71 10.22 7.51
N VAL A 462 -19.68 9.66 6.88
CA VAL A 462 -18.28 9.97 7.16
C VAL A 462 -17.71 10.56 5.88
N PRO A 463 -17.12 11.78 5.91
CA PRO A 463 -16.46 12.32 4.72
C PRO A 463 -15.42 11.31 4.18
N TRP A 464 -15.46 10.92 2.92
CA TRP A 464 -16.24 11.47 1.78
C TRP A 464 -17.23 10.45 1.19
N ASN A 465 -17.99 9.73 2.02
CA ASN A 465 -18.85 8.63 1.59
C ASN A 465 -20.01 9.05 0.68
N ALA A 466 -20.05 8.54 -0.55
CA ALA A 466 -21.19 8.76 -1.46
C ALA A 466 -22.43 7.93 -1.10
N TYR A 467 -22.22 6.74 -0.55
CA TYR A 467 -23.25 5.85 -0.06
C TYR A 467 -23.10 5.68 1.46
N VAL A 468 -24.24 5.63 2.15
CA VAL A 468 -24.31 5.43 3.60
C VAL A 468 -25.33 4.33 3.84
N GLY A 469 -24.85 3.10 3.97
CA GLY A 469 -25.65 1.95 4.39
C GLY A 469 -25.92 2.01 5.89
N ASP A 470 -27.12 1.59 6.30
CA ASP A 470 -27.51 1.46 7.70
C ASP A 470 -26.88 0.21 8.34
N THR A 471 -26.47 -0.76 7.52
CA THR A 471 -25.86 -2.03 7.93
C THR A 471 -24.57 -2.33 7.17
N TYR A 472 -23.76 -3.25 7.70
CA TYR A 472 -22.54 -3.71 7.04
C TYR A 472 -22.86 -4.45 5.74
N GLU A 473 -23.94 -5.24 5.74
CA GLU A 473 -24.42 -6.00 4.58
C GLU A 473 -24.85 -5.08 3.43
N GLU A 474 -25.46 -3.93 3.74
CA GLU A 474 -25.80 -2.91 2.73
C GLU A 474 -24.56 -2.27 2.11
N GLU A 475 -23.51 -1.99 2.90
CA GLU A 475 -22.23 -1.47 2.39
C GLU A 475 -21.54 -2.46 1.45
N LEU A 476 -21.56 -3.76 1.78
CA LEU A 476 -21.03 -4.82 0.91
C LEU A 476 -21.86 -4.99 -0.36
N ALA A 477 -23.19 -4.98 -0.25
CA ALA A 477 -24.08 -5.05 -1.40
C ALA A 477 -23.87 -3.86 -2.35
N TYR A 478 -23.66 -2.66 -1.80
CA TYR A 478 -23.31 -1.47 -2.59
C TYR A 478 -21.98 -1.65 -3.32
N LEU A 479 -20.92 -2.10 -2.64
CA LEU A 479 -19.61 -2.36 -3.26
C LEU A 479 -19.73 -3.33 -4.44
N LEU A 480 -20.41 -4.45 -4.25
CA LEU A 480 -20.60 -5.48 -5.28
C LEU A 480 -21.41 -4.94 -6.47
N GLN A 481 -22.57 -4.33 -6.19
CA GLN A 481 -23.46 -3.81 -7.23
C GLN A 481 -22.77 -2.70 -8.03
N TRP A 482 -22.14 -1.74 -7.34
CA TRP A 482 -21.44 -0.64 -8.00
C TRP A 482 -20.30 -1.14 -8.89
N THR A 483 -19.52 -2.11 -8.41
CA THR A 483 -18.37 -2.65 -9.17
C THR A 483 -18.84 -3.42 -10.40
N SER A 484 -19.91 -4.22 -10.29
CA SER A 484 -20.52 -4.90 -11.44
C SER A 484 -21.08 -3.93 -12.46
N ASP A 485 -21.83 -2.91 -12.03
CA ASP A 485 -22.38 -1.88 -12.93
C ASP A 485 -21.28 -1.08 -13.63
N ARG A 486 -20.19 -0.78 -12.92
CA ARG A 486 -19.01 -0.10 -13.48
C ARG A 486 -18.30 -0.98 -14.51
N ALA A 487 -18.06 -2.25 -14.19
CA ALA A 487 -17.44 -3.19 -15.11
C ALA A 487 -18.29 -3.37 -16.37
N ALA A 488 -19.61 -3.52 -16.23
CA ALA A 488 -20.54 -3.61 -17.36
C ALA A 488 -20.53 -2.35 -18.24
N TRP A 489 -20.37 -1.16 -17.64
CA TRP A 489 -20.19 0.05 -18.42
C TRP A 489 -18.86 0.05 -19.18
N LEU A 490 -17.76 -0.33 -18.52
CA LEU A 490 -16.43 -0.42 -19.14
C LEU A 490 -16.39 -1.45 -20.28
N ASP A 491 -17.08 -2.59 -20.14
CA ASP A 491 -17.24 -3.59 -21.20
C ASP A 491 -17.72 -2.94 -22.51
N GLY A 492 -18.66 -1.99 -22.44
CA GLY A 492 -19.15 -1.26 -23.62
C GLY A 492 -18.36 0.00 -24.01
N ASN A 493 -17.46 0.51 -23.16
CA ASN A 493 -16.94 1.88 -23.31
C ASN A 493 -15.42 2.04 -23.26
N PHE A 494 -14.62 1.06 -22.81
CA PHE A 494 -13.15 1.14 -22.91
C PHE A 494 -12.65 1.61 -24.31
N ALA A 495 -11.59 2.41 -24.37
CA ALA A 495 -11.08 2.90 -25.65
C ALA A 495 -10.63 1.76 -26.58
N GLY A 496 -10.73 1.94 -27.90
CA GLY A 496 -10.28 0.97 -28.91
C GLY A 496 -11.27 -0.17 -29.20
N THR A 497 -10.84 -1.09 -30.05
CA THR A 497 -11.55 -2.29 -30.50
C THR A 497 -10.66 -3.52 -30.35
N CYS A 498 -11.19 -4.64 -29.86
CA CYS A 498 -10.48 -5.93 -29.88
C CYS A 498 -11.02 -6.79 -31.04
N PRO A 499 -10.28 -6.92 -32.16
CA PRO A 499 -10.76 -7.59 -33.37
C PRO A 499 -10.76 -9.12 -33.30
#